data_AF-A0A8B5WD27-F1
#
_entry.id   AF-A0A8B5WD27-F1
#
_cell.length_a   1.000
_cell.length_b   1.000
_cell.length_c   1.000
_cell.angle_alpha   90.00
_cell.angle_beta   90.00
_cell.angle_gamma   90.00
#
_symmetry.space_group_name_H-M   'P 1'
#
loop_
_entity.id
_entity.type
_entity.pdbx_description
1 polymer ?
#
loop_
_entity_poly.entity_id
_entity_poly.type
_entity_poly.pdbx_seq_one_letter_code
_entity_poly.pdbx_strand_id
1 'polypeptide(L)'
;MQITFAPLLLLGLASFWLGPRFAMYAGPPLALGLGLGLALLLQRVGAKPWQGGVVQAGLVLGLVLFIGWRALEPSPDPILEPGHADALTQLRDHPGDHGRVWSWWDRGYAAQFYAGLPTLADGASASRQRIHALGLAFGSHSPRQSAQMLKLGALARVDRQGEDWVQAAYSTHPLQMLARMPADLAQHEIDRLAERERLWPEALPDEFLVVDWRTLRQVQWVRFFARWRLDAGPQGQGTIETLQPPVQLDEQRGLLQTPSGTVPLLSIDILDRDAHYHNQWRHPEGAHAVINNVNGQGVLMDSDLYQTMAVQMLIGDPAAFEPHFELVVDRFPAARVYRAR
;
A
#
# COMPACT_ATOMS: atom_id res chain seq x y z
N MET A 1 2.82 -30.95 35.06
CA MET A 1 1.94 -30.14 34.17
C MET A 1 2.61 -28.79 33.92
N GLN A 2 3.70 -28.70 33.14
CA GLN A 2 4.50 -27.45 33.12
C GLN A 2 5.09 -26.99 31.78
N ILE A 3 4.83 -27.66 30.64
CA ILE A 3 5.43 -27.24 29.35
C ILE A 3 4.37 -26.84 28.30
N THR A 4 3.09 -27.07 28.56
CA THR A 4 2.01 -26.87 27.57
C THR A 4 1.97 -25.45 26.98
N PHE A 5 2.28 -24.43 27.77
CA PHE A 5 2.28 -23.03 27.32
C PHE A 5 3.66 -22.47 26.98
N ALA A 6 4.73 -23.25 27.16
CA ALA A 6 6.08 -22.81 26.86
C ALA A 6 6.25 -22.39 25.38
N PRO A 7 5.70 -23.12 24.38
CA PRO A 7 5.80 -22.69 22.98
C PRO A 7 5.16 -21.32 22.72
N LEU A 8 3.99 -21.06 23.31
CA LEU A 8 3.28 -19.79 23.16
C LEU A 8 4.02 -18.64 23.84
N LEU A 9 4.56 -18.88 25.03
CA LEU A 9 5.38 -17.90 25.73
C LEU A 9 6.66 -17.58 24.96
N LEU A 10 7.33 -18.60 24.40
CA LEU A 10 8.53 -18.42 23.58
C LEU A 10 8.21 -17.60 22.31
N LEU A 11 7.10 -17.87 21.63
CA LEU A 11 6.65 -17.05 20.50
C LEU A 11 6.36 -15.61 20.95
N GLY A 12 5.69 -15.45 22.09
CA GLY A 12 5.44 -14.15 22.71
C GLY A 12 6.71 -13.34 22.96
N LEU A 13 7.72 -13.96 23.57
CA LEU A 13 9.03 -13.36 23.80
C LEU A 13 9.79 -13.10 22.49
N ALA A 14 9.63 -13.98 21.50
CA ALA A 14 10.24 -13.81 20.19
C ALA A 14 9.75 -12.53 19.47
N SER A 15 8.66 -11.90 19.92
CA SER A 15 8.15 -10.64 19.36
C SER A 15 9.17 -9.48 19.37
N PHE A 16 10.12 -9.46 20.32
CA PHE A 16 11.20 -8.47 20.34
C PHE A 16 12.13 -8.56 19.12
N TRP A 17 12.20 -9.74 18.47
CA TRP A 17 13.05 -9.98 17.30
C TRP A 17 12.26 -10.20 16.01
N LEU A 18 11.13 -10.91 16.08
CA LEU A 18 10.34 -11.32 14.93
C LEU A 18 9.17 -10.36 14.62
N GLY A 19 9.01 -9.32 15.44
CA GLY A 19 8.03 -8.26 15.28
C GLY A 19 6.79 -8.39 16.18
N PRO A 20 6.04 -7.30 16.35
CA PRO A 20 4.96 -7.17 17.34
C PRO A 20 3.81 -8.15 17.14
N ARG A 21 3.61 -8.68 15.92
CA ARG A 21 2.57 -9.69 15.64
C ARG A 21 2.69 -10.93 16.52
N PHE A 22 3.89 -11.29 16.98
CA PHE A 22 4.06 -12.46 17.84
C PHE A 22 3.68 -12.19 19.30
N ALA A 23 3.52 -10.93 19.71
CA ALA A 23 3.16 -10.60 21.10
C ALA A 23 1.81 -11.18 21.51
N MET A 24 0.88 -11.38 20.56
CA MET A 24 -0.43 -11.97 20.83
C MET A 24 -0.34 -13.38 21.44
N TYR A 25 0.71 -14.15 21.12
CA TYR A 25 0.90 -15.49 21.66
C TYR A 25 1.28 -15.48 23.16
N ALA A 26 1.79 -14.36 23.68
CA ALA A 26 2.11 -14.21 25.10
C ALA A 26 0.88 -14.06 26.00
N GLY A 27 -0.27 -13.66 25.44
CA GLY A 27 -1.47 -13.32 26.22
C GLY A 27 -1.92 -14.42 27.17
N PRO A 28 -2.28 -15.63 26.67
CA PRO A 28 -2.70 -16.74 27.52
C PRO A 28 -1.67 -17.16 28.60
N PRO A 29 -0.38 -17.41 28.29
CA PRO A 29 0.59 -17.78 29.32
C PRO A 29 0.82 -16.69 30.36
N LEU A 30 0.85 -15.41 29.97
CA LEU A 30 1.02 -14.30 30.90
C LEU A 30 -0.20 -14.13 31.81
N ALA A 31 -1.42 -14.27 31.28
CA ALA A 31 -2.64 -14.20 32.09
C ALA A 31 -2.68 -15.33 33.14
N LEU A 32 -2.32 -16.56 32.74
CA LEU A 32 -2.22 -17.69 33.66
C LEU A 32 -1.11 -17.48 34.70
N GLY A 33 0.05 -17.00 34.27
CA GLY A 33 1.19 -16.70 35.14
C GLY A 33 0.88 -15.62 36.18
N LEU A 34 0.22 -14.54 35.76
CA LEU A 34 -0.21 -13.46 36.66
C LEU A 34 -1.29 -13.95 37.62
N GLY A 35 -2.35 -14.60 37.12
CA GLY A 35 -3.46 -15.07 37.96
C GLY A 35 -3.02 -16.13 38.96
N LEU A 36 -2.45 -17.25 38.50
CA LEU A 36 -2.01 -18.34 39.37
C LEU A 36 -0.81 -17.93 40.23
N GLY A 37 0.15 -17.20 39.67
CA GLY A 37 1.32 -16.72 40.41
C GLY A 37 0.95 -15.79 41.56
N LEU A 38 0.02 -14.87 41.33
CA LEU A 38 -0.51 -14.00 42.38
C LEU A 38 -1.27 -14.80 43.45
N ALA A 39 -2.08 -15.78 43.05
CA ALA A 39 -2.79 -16.64 44.00
C ALA A 39 -1.82 -17.43 44.90
N LEU A 40 -0.77 -18.01 44.33
CA LEU A 40 0.27 -18.74 45.07
C LEU A 40 1.07 -17.81 46.00
N LEU A 41 1.37 -16.59 45.56
CA LEU A 41 2.07 -15.60 46.37
C LEU A 41 1.21 -15.18 47.58
N LEU A 42 -0.08 -14.92 47.36
CA LEU A 42 -1.03 -14.60 48.43
C LEU A 42 -1.17 -15.73 49.45
N GLN A 43 -1.20 -16.98 48.99
CA GLN A 43 -1.17 -18.14 49.89
C GLN A 43 0.12 -18.20 50.71
N ARG A 44 1.29 -17.94 50.10
CA ARG A 44 2.58 -17.95 50.81
C ARG A 44 2.70 -16.89 51.89
N VAL A 45 2.10 -15.72 51.70
CA VAL A 45 2.10 -14.64 52.72
C VAL A 45 0.99 -14.82 53.76
N GLY A 46 0.27 -15.94 53.75
CA GLY A 46 -0.76 -16.27 54.73
C GLY A 46 -2.09 -15.54 54.52
N ALA A 47 -2.35 -15.03 53.31
CA ALA A 47 -3.63 -14.39 53.01
C ALA A 47 -4.78 -15.41 53.09
N LYS A 48 -5.89 -14.99 53.70
CA LYS A 48 -7.13 -15.77 53.76
C LYS A 48 -7.74 -15.90 52.35
N PRO A 49 -8.48 -16.98 52.05
CA PRO A 49 -9.04 -17.21 50.71
C PRO A 49 -9.86 -16.04 50.15
N TRP A 50 -10.65 -15.36 51.00
CA TRP A 50 -11.45 -14.21 50.59
C TRP A 50 -10.59 -12.99 50.22
N GLN A 51 -9.44 -12.78 50.89
CA GLN A 51 -8.50 -11.71 50.55
C GLN A 51 -7.87 -11.99 49.18
N GLY A 52 -7.52 -13.26 48.93
CA GLY A 52 -7.10 -13.74 47.61
C GLY A 52 -8.13 -13.43 46.53
N GLY A 53 -9.40 -13.76 46.79
CA GLY A 53 -10.51 -13.48 45.89
C GLY A 53 -10.68 -11.99 45.59
N VAL A 54 -10.61 -11.12 46.60
CA VAL A 54 -10.70 -9.66 46.43
C VAL A 54 -9.56 -9.12 45.56
N VAL A 55 -8.32 -9.53 45.82
CA VAL A 55 -7.16 -9.08 45.05
C VAL A 55 -7.26 -9.54 43.59
N GLN A 56 -7.65 -10.80 43.35
CA GLN A 56 -7.84 -11.33 42.00
C GLN A 56 -8.99 -10.62 41.27
N ALA A 57 -10.11 -10.37 41.95
CA ALA A 57 -11.22 -9.58 41.40
C ALA A 57 -10.79 -8.16 41.04
N GLY A 58 -9.97 -7.53 41.89
CA GLY A 58 -9.36 -6.22 41.63
C GLY A 58 -8.45 -6.23 40.41
N LEU A 59 -7.62 -7.26 40.24
CA LEU A 59 -6.76 -7.44 39.05
C LEU A 59 -7.61 -7.57 37.78
N VAL A 60 -8.62 -8.44 37.79
CA VAL A 60 -9.51 -8.63 36.64
C VAL A 60 -10.26 -7.35 36.32
N LEU A 61 -10.82 -6.67 37.33
CA LEU A 61 -11.49 -5.39 37.14
C LEU A 61 -10.54 -4.35 36.55
N GLY A 62 -9.31 -4.24 37.07
CA GLY A 62 -8.30 -3.32 36.54
C GLY A 62 -7.95 -3.61 35.07
N LEU A 63 -7.80 -4.87 34.69
CA LEU A 63 -7.55 -5.27 33.30
C LEU A 63 -8.75 -4.97 32.38
N VAL A 64 -9.97 -5.25 32.84
CA VAL A 64 -11.20 -4.95 32.09
C VAL A 64 -11.35 -3.45 31.90
N LEU A 65 -11.13 -2.64 32.95
CA LEU A 65 -11.16 -1.19 32.85
C LEU A 65 -10.07 -0.66 31.92
N PHE A 66 -8.86 -1.24 31.95
CA PHE A 66 -7.78 -0.86 31.05
C PHE A 66 -8.11 -1.18 29.59
N ILE A 67 -8.59 -2.39 29.29
CA ILE A 67 -9.00 -2.77 27.93
C ILE A 67 -10.18 -1.92 27.48
N GLY A 68 -11.17 -1.69 28.36
CA GLY A 68 -12.32 -0.83 28.08
C GLY A 68 -11.90 0.59 27.75
N TRP A 69 -10.99 1.18 28.53
CA TRP A 69 -10.40 2.49 28.25
C TRP A 69 -9.71 2.53 26.88
N ARG A 70 -8.89 1.51 26.58
CA ARG A 70 -8.21 1.39 25.27
C ARG A 70 -9.20 1.19 24.11
N ALA A 71 -10.35 0.57 24.35
CA ALA A 71 -11.40 0.38 23.35
C ALA A 71 -12.22 1.65 23.08
N LEU A 72 -12.12 2.67 23.95
CA LEU A 72 -12.69 4.01 23.71
C LEU A 72 -11.82 4.85 22.77
N GLU A 73 -10.59 4.42 22.48
CA GLU A 73 -9.78 5.07 21.45
C GLU A 73 -10.44 4.87 20.08
N PRO A 74 -10.33 5.88 19.18
CA PRO A 74 -10.92 5.79 17.85
C PRO A 74 -10.58 4.46 17.18
N SER A 75 -11.60 3.75 16.71
CA SER A 75 -11.40 2.53 15.94
C SER A 75 -10.50 2.83 14.73
N PRO A 76 -9.63 1.89 14.34
CA PRO A 76 -8.76 2.08 13.19
C PRO A 76 -9.60 2.41 11.95
N ASP A 77 -9.13 3.39 11.17
CA ASP A 77 -9.80 3.81 9.95
C ASP A 77 -10.02 2.62 9.00
N PRO A 78 -11.16 2.57 8.27
CA PRO A 78 -11.38 1.56 7.24
C PRO A 78 -10.20 1.48 6.25
N ILE A 79 -9.91 0.25 5.79
CA ILE A 79 -8.79 0.00 4.86
C ILE A 79 -8.94 0.79 3.56
N LEU A 80 -10.18 0.93 3.07
CA LEU A 80 -10.53 1.69 1.86
C LEU A 80 -11.43 2.88 2.20
N GLU A 81 -11.16 3.99 1.54
CA GLU A 81 -12.10 5.12 1.50
C GLU A 81 -13.30 4.78 0.61
N PRO A 82 -14.50 5.36 0.85
CA PRO A 82 -15.71 5.04 0.09
C PRO A 82 -15.54 5.18 -1.43
N GLY A 83 -14.92 6.27 -1.90
CA GLY A 83 -14.72 6.49 -3.34
C GLY A 83 -13.83 5.45 -4.02
N HIS A 84 -12.87 4.86 -3.28
CA HIS A 84 -12.06 3.76 -3.79
C HIS A 84 -12.87 2.45 -3.82
N ALA A 85 -13.64 2.14 -2.78
CA ALA A 85 -14.53 0.97 -2.78
C ALA A 85 -15.56 1.04 -3.92
N ASP A 86 -16.12 2.23 -4.18
CA ASP A 86 -17.05 2.48 -5.29
C ASP A 86 -16.37 2.27 -6.65
N ALA A 87 -15.12 2.73 -6.81
CA ALA A 87 -14.37 2.56 -8.05
C ALA A 87 -14.13 1.07 -8.37
N LEU A 88 -13.75 0.28 -7.37
CA LEU A 88 -13.57 -1.16 -7.51
C LEU A 88 -14.90 -1.88 -7.76
N THR A 89 -15.97 -1.46 -7.09
CA THR A 89 -17.31 -2.02 -7.29
C THR A 89 -17.82 -1.76 -8.72
N GLN A 90 -17.56 -0.58 -9.29
CA GLN A 90 -17.88 -0.28 -10.69
C GLN A 90 -17.02 -1.08 -11.67
N LEU A 91 -15.75 -1.30 -11.34
CA LEU A 91 -14.88 -2.12 -12.17
C LEU A 91 -15.41 -3.55 -12.33
N ARG A 92 -16.07 -4.10 -11.31
CA ARG A 92 -16.70 -5.43 -11.37
C ARG A 92 -17.75 -5.54 -12.48
N ASP A 93 -18.44 -4.45 -12.77
CA ASP A 93 -19.49 -4.41 -13.78
C ASP A 93 -18.92 -4.13 -15.19
N HIS A 94 -17.59 -4.01 -15.33
CA HIS A 94 -16.92 -3.82 -16.62
C HIS A 94 -17.02 -5.08 -17.48
N PRO A 95 -17.38 -4.96 -18.77
CA PRO A 95 -17.48 -6.11 -19.67
C PRO A 95 -16.10 -6.71 -19.96
N GLY A 96 -15.74 -7.77 -19.24
CA GLY A 96 -14.50 -8.52 -19.42
C GLY A 96 -14.34 -9.63 -18.39
N ASP A 97 -14.58 -10.88 -18.79
CA ASP A 97 -14.67 -12.02 -17.86
C ASP A 97 -13.31 -12.46 -17.25
N HIS A 98 -12.17 -11.93 -17.72
CA HIS A 98 -10.81 -12.46 -17.42
C HIS A 98 -9.72 -11.41 -17.12
N GLY A 99 -10.09 -10.29 -16.49
CA GLY A 99 -9.15 -9.24 -16.10
C GLY A 99 -8.32 -9.55 -14.86
N ARG A 100 -7.30 -8.72 -14.58
CA ARG A 100 -6.57 -8.72 -13.30
C ARG A 100 -6.32 -7.30 -12.82
N VAL A 101 -6.41 -7.09 -11.51
CA VAL A 101 -6.22 -5.80 -10.86
C VAL A 101 -4.79 -5.64 -10.35
N TRP A 102 -4.19 -4.51 -10.68
CA TRP A 102 -2.95 -4.00 -10.13
C TRP A 102 -3.32 -2.92 -9.12
N SER A 103 -3.53 -3.36 -7.87
CA SER A 103 -3.54 -2.49 -6.70
C SER A 103 -2.21 -2.65 -5.96
N TRP A 104 -1.85 -1.70 -5.10
CA TRP A 104 -0.77 -1.97 -4.15
C TRP A 104 -1.12 -3.17 -3.25
N TRP A 105 -0.12 -3.94 -2.85
CA TRP A 105 -0.30 -5.27 -2.25
C TRP A 105 -1.08 -5.24 -0.93
N ASP A 106 -0.97 -4.14 -0.17
CA ASP A 106 -1.65 -3.94 1.12
C ASP A 106 -3.18 -3.95 0.98
N ARG A 107 -3.69 -3.70 -0.23
CA ARG A 107 -5.12 -3.66 -0.55
C ARG A 107 -5.56 -4.72 -1.54
N GLY A 108 -4.69 -5.69 -1.85
CA GLY A 108 -5.02 -6.77 -2.80
C GLY A 108 -6.31 -7.51 -2.45
N TYR A 109 -6.52 -7.89 -1.18
CA TYR A 109 -7.76 -8.55 -0.77
C TYR A 109 -9.00 -7.68 -0.90
N ALA A 110 -8.88 -6.37 -0.63
CA ALA A 110 -10.01 -5.47 -0.76
C ALA A 110 -10.36 -5.27 -2.26
N ALA A 111 -9.35 -5.14 -3.12
CA ALA A 111 -9.54 -5.11 -4.56
C ALA A 111 -10.22 -6.39 -5.08
N GLN A 112 -9.79 -7.57 -4.62
CA GLN A 112 -10.44 -8.84 -4.96
C GLN A 112 -11.91 -8.87 -4.55
N PHE A 113 -12.21 -8.44 -3.32
CA PHE A 113 -13.56 -8.46 -2.78
C PHE A 113 -14.52 -7.53 -3.55
N TYR A 114 -14.11 -6.29 -3.80
CA TYR A 114 -14.98 -5.30 -4.45
C TYR A 114 -15.05 -5.47 -5.97
N ALA A 115 -13.92 -5.71 -6.63
CA ALA A 115 -13.86 -5.85 -8.09
C ALA A 115 -14.24 -7.24 -8.60
N GLY A 116 -14.20 -8.28 -7.75
CA GLY A 116 -14.42 -9.66 -8.19
C GLY A 116 -13.33 -10.20 -9.11
N LEU A 117 -12.17 -9.55 -9.16
CA LEU A 117 -11.02 -9.88 -10.01
C LEU A 117 -9.80 -10.27 -9.16
N PRO A 118 -8.94 -11.18 -9.62
CA PRO A 118 -7.68 -11.50 -8.97
C PRO A 118 -6.77 -10.27 -9.00
N THR A 119 -5.79 -10.25 -8.09
CA THR A 119 -4.76 -9.21 -8.08
C THR A 119 -3.38 -9.76 -8.40
N LEU A 120 -2.47 -8.90 -8.85
CA LEU A 120 -1.06 -9.31 -9.01
C LEU A 120 -0.42 -9.66 -7.66
N ALA A 121 -0.76 -8.93 -6.60
CA ALA A 121 -0.29 -9.22 -5.26
C ALA A 121 -1.35 -8.90 -4.21
N ASP A 122 -1.23 -9.53 -3.06
CA ASP A 122 -2.06 -9.33 -1.87
C ASP A 122 -1.23 -9.65 -0.61
N GLY A 123 -1.87 -9.60 0.56
CA GLY A 123 -1.21 -9.84 1.85
C GLY A 123 -0.55 -11.21 2.00
N ALA A 124 -0.95 -12.23 1.23
CA ALA A 124 -0.31 -13.55 1.23
C ALA A 124 0.61 -13.78 0.02
N SER A 125 0.42 -13.05 -1.08
CA SER A 125 1.13 -13.27 -2.34
C SER A 125 2.16 -12.18 -2.70
N ALA A 126 2.53 -11.30 -1.77
CA ALA A 126 3.49 -10.20 -1.97
C ALA A 126 4.98 -10.63 -2.04
N SER A 127 5.34 -11.47 -3.01
CA SER A 127 6.74 -11.84 -3.26
C SER A 127 7.56 -10.64 -3.76
N ARG A 128 8.90 -10.70 -3.61
CA ARG A 128 9.81 -9.64 -4.08
C ARG A 128 9.60 -9.30 -5.56
N GLN A 129 9.40 -10.31 -6.41
CA GLN A 129 9.20 -10.14 -7.85
C GLN A 129 7.87 -9.44 -8.16
N ARG A 130 6.80 -9.76 -7.42
CA ARG A 130 5.49 -9.13 -7.60
C ARG A 130 5.49 -7.70 -7.11
N ILE A 131 6.06 -7.44 -5.93
CA ILE A 131 6.21 -6.07 -5.40
C ILE A 131 7.11 -5.23 -6.33
N HIS A 132 8.19 -5.80 -6.88
CA HIS A 132 9.03 -5.11 -7.85
C HIS A 132 8.25 -4.73 -9.11
N ALA A 133 7.44 -5.65 -9.66
CA ALA A 133 6.59 -5.36 -10.80
C ALA A 133 5.53 -4.29 -10.49
N LEU A 134 4.88 -4.34 -9.32
CA LEU A 134 4.00 -3.26 -8.85
C LEU A 134 4.77 -1.93 -8.76
N GLY A 135 5.98 -1.95 -8.19
CA GLY A 135 6.86 -0.79 -8.13
C GLY A 135 7.12 -0.19 -9.50
N LEU A 136 7.45 -1.00 -10.51
CA LEU A 136 7.65 -0.52 -11.87
C LEU A 136 6.36 0.03 -12.52
N ALA A 137 5.20 -0.59 -12.26
CA ALA A 137 3.92 -0.11 -12.78
C ALA A 137 3.52 1.24 -12.19
N PHE A 138 3.62 1.39 -10.87
CA PHE A 138 3.17 2.58 -10.15
C PHE A 138 4.24 3.68 -10.04
N GLY A 139 5.50 3.29 -9.88
CA GLY A 139 6.63 4.18 -9.57
C GLY A 139 7.47 4.58 -10.78
N SER A 140 7.14 4.13 -11.99
CA SER A 140 7.78 4.62 -13.22
C SER A 140 7.39 6.08 -13.49
N HIS A 141 8.22 6.81 -14.23
CA HIS A 141 7.90 8.14 -14.77
C HIS A 141 7.45 8.04 -16.24
N SER A 142 7.38 6.83 -16.79
CA SER A 142 7.04 6.57 -18.19
C SER A 142 5.71 5.82 -18.27
N PRO A 143 4.65 6.45 -18.83
CA PRO A 143 3.40 5.76 -19.10
C PRO A 143 3.60 4.49 -19.93
N ARG A 144 4.53 4.54 -20.90
CA ARG A 144 4.94 3.38 -21.70
C ARG A 144 5.47 2.25 -20.84
N GLN A 145 6.46 2.51 -19.98
CA GLN A 145 7.04 1.46 -19.14
C GLN A 145 5.98 0.82 -18.23
N SER A 146 5.11 1.65 -17.64
CA SER A 146 4.01 1.19 -16.80
C SER A 146 3.05 0.27 -17.56
N ALA A 147 2.53 0.70 -18.71
CA ALA A 147 1.62 -0.11 -19.52
C ALA A 147 2.27 -1.40 -20.02
N GLN A 148 3.54 -1.34 -20.45
CA GLN A 148 4.26 -2.54 -20.88
C GLN A 148 4.50 -3.53 -19.72
N MET A 149 4.70 -3.04 -18.49
CA MET A 149 4.78 -3.91 -17.31
C MET A 149 3.46 -4.65 -17.06
N LEU A 150 2.33 -3.96 -17.21
CA LEU A 150 1.00 -4.59 -17.14
C LEU A 150 0.85 -5.66 -18.23
N LYS A 151 1.20 -5.33 -19.47
CA LYS A 151 1.17 -6.27 -20.59
C LYS A 151 2.08 -7.48 -20.42
N LEU A 152 3.24 -7.35 -19.79
CA LEU A 152 4.07 -8.50 -19.40
C LEU A 152 3.34 -9.41 -18.43
N GLY A 153 2.58 -8.83 -17.50
CA GLY A 153 1.68 -9.58 -16.63
C GLY A 153 0.60 -10.33 -17.42
N ALA A 154 -0.03 -9.68 -18.39
CA ALA A 154 -1.04 -10.31 -19.24
C ALA A 154 -0.45 -11.46 -20.05
N LEU A 155 0.71 -11.21 -20.68
CA LEU A 155 1.44 -12.18 -21.49
C LEU A 155 1.80 -13.43 -20.68
N ALA A 156 2.24 -13.27 -19.43
CA ALA A 156 2.57 -14.41 -18.56
C ALA A 156 1.39 -15.36 -18.31
N ARG A 157 0.14 -14.91 -18.53
CA ARG A 157 -1.09 -15.70 -18.37
C ARG A 157 -1.54 -16.37 -19.68
N VAL A 158 -1.07 -15.91 -20.84
CA VAL A 158 -1.49 -16.44 -22.15
C VAL A 158 -1.16 -17.93 -22.28
N ASP A 159 0.02 -18.35 -21.82
CA ASP A 159 0.45 -19.75 -21.91
C ASP A 159 -0.29 -20.70 -20.93
N ARG A 160 -1.21 -20.16 -20.10
CA ARG A 160 -2.05 -20.93 -19.17
C ARG A 160 -3.52 -20.95 -19.55
N GLN A 161 -3.83 -20.64 -20.81
CA GLN A 161 -5.16 -20.81 -21.38
C GLN A 161 -5.62 -22.27 -21.19
N GLY A 162 -6.72 -22.47 -20.47
CA GLY A 162 -7.28 -23.78 -20.12
C GLY A 162 -7.21 -24.12 -18.62
N GLU A 163 -6.41 -23.40 -17.83
CA GLU A 163 -6.51 -23.42 -16.37
C GLU A 163 -7.67 -22.54 -15.88
N ASP A 164 -8.09 -22.74 -14.63
CA ASP A 164 -8.94 -21.78 -13.93
C ASP A 164 -8.25 -20.41 -13.96
N TRP A 165 -8.95 -19.39 -14.46
CA TRP A 165 -8.36 -18.08 -14.75
C TRP A 165 -7.86 -17.36 -13.48
N VAL A 166 -8.46 -17.64 -12.31
CA VAL A 166 -8.00 -17.13 -11.01
C VAL A 166 -6.70 -17.83 -10.63
N GLN A 167 -6.63 -19.16 -10.76
CA GLN A 167 -5.40 -19.92 -10.52
C GLN A 167 -4.26 -19.47 -11.45
N ALA A 168 -4.55 -19.23 -12.73
CA ALA A 168 -3.58 -18.71 -13.70
C ALA A 168 -3.05 -17.32 -13.29
N ALA A 169 -3.90 -16.46 -12.72
CA ALA A 169 -3.52 -15.13 -12.25
C ALA A 169 -2.52 -15.16 -11.08
N TYR A 170 -2.65 -16.11 -10.14
CA TYR A 170 -1.76 -16.22 -8.98
C TYR A 170 -0.53 -17.10 -9.20
N SER A 171 -0.52 -17.94 -10.22
CA SER A 171 0.61 -18.82 -10.51
C SER A 171 1.66 -18.17 -11.42
N THR A 172 1.36 -16.99 -11.98
CA THR A 172 2.23 -16.26 -12.93
C THR A 172 2.69 -14.92 -12.35
N HIS A 173 3.84 -14.41 -12.80
CA HIS A 173 4.26 -13.04 -12.49
C HIS A 173 5.05 -12.42 -13.68
N PRO A 174 4.94 -11.09 -13.91
CA PRO A 174 5.52 -10.41 -15.08
C PRO A 174 7.02 -10.66 -15.28
N LEU A 175 7.77 -10.73 -14.18
CA LEU A 175 9.22 -10.88 -14.21
C LEU A 175 9.69 -12.34 -14.34
N GLN A 176 8.80 -13.30 -14.61
CA GLN A 176 9.16 -14.73 -14.63
C GLN A 176 10.13 -15.06 -15.77
N MET A 177 9.95 -14.42 -16.92
CA MET A 177 10.88 -14.57 -18.05
C MET A 177 12.27 -14.02 -17.74
N LEU A 178 12.35 -12.97 -16.92
CA LEU A 178 13.61 -12.33 -16.54
C LEU A 178 14.35 -13.09 -15.44
N ALA A 179 13.63 -13.89 -14.64
CA ALA A 179 14.22 -14.64 -13.52
C ALA A 179 15.26 -15.68 -13.94
N ARG A 180 15.33 -16.05 -15.24
CA ARG A 180 16.31 -16.98 -15.80
C ARG A 180 17.52 -16.27 -16.43
N MET A 181 17.50 -14.94 -16.52
CA MET A 181 18.55 -14.15 -17.15
C MET A 181 19.59 -13.71 -16.11
N PRO A 182 20.86 -13.45 -16.52
CA PRO A 182 21.81 -12.68 -15.73
C PRO A 182 21.22 -11.32 -15.30
N ALA A 183 21.61 -10.83 -14.13
CA ALA A 183 20.99 -9.67 -13.49
C ALA A 183 21.12 -8.37 -14.32
N ASP A 184 22.26 -8.17 -14.97
CA ASP A 184 22.54 -7.07 -15.89
C ASP A 184 21.65 -7.12 -17.13
N LEU A 185 21.50 -8.30 -17.74
CA LEU A 185 20.62 -8.49 -18.89
C LEU A 185 19.14 -8.31 -18.51
N ALA A 186 18.74 -8.85 -17.37
CA ALA A 186 17.39 -8.69 -16.84
C ALA A 186 17.06 -7.21 -16.58
N GLN A 187 18.00 -6.46 -15.99
CA GLN A 187 17.83 -5.03 -15.77
C GLN A 187 17.77 -4.27 -17.09
N HIS A 188 18.63 -4.60 -18.05
CA HIS A 188 18.60 -3.99 -19.38
C HIS A 188 17.24 -4.20 -20.05
N GLU A 189 16.65 -5.39 -19.98
CA GLU A 189 15.32 -5.64 -20.54
C GLU A 189 14.21 -4.84 -19.83
N ILE A 190 14.33 -4.57 -18.53
CA ILE A 190 13.41 -3.66 -17.79
C ILE A 190 13.56 -2.21 -18.27
N ASP A 191 14.80 -1.75 -18.42
CA ASP A 191 15.10 -0.37 -18.85
C ASP A 191 14.53 -0.12 -20.26
N ARG A 192 14.64 -1.11 -21.16
CA ARG A 192 14.07 -1.06 -22.52
C ARG A 192 12.55 -0.92 -22.58
N LEU A 193 11.82 -1.28 -21.53
CA LEU A 193 10.37 -1.07 -21.47
C LEU A 193 9.99 0.42 -21.47
N ALA A 194 10.89 1.31 -21.05
CA ALA A 194 10.67 2.75 -21.17
C ALA A 194 11.05 3.28 -22.56
N GLU A 195 12.07 2.70 -23.19
CA GLU A 195 12.68 3.22 -24.42
C GLU A 195 11.90 2.88 -25.68
N ARG A 196 11.39 1.64 -25.78
CA ARG A 196 10.78 1.13 -27.01
C ARG A 196 9.51 0.35 -26.73
N GLU A 197 8.58 0.44 -27.67
CA GLU A 197 7.39 -0.40 -27.66
C GLU A 197 7.74 -1.81 -28.15
N ARG A 198 7.25 -2.80 -27.40
CA ARG A 198 7.33 -4.22 -27.73
C ARG A 198 6.11 -4.59 -28.56
N LEU A 199 6.29 -5.53 -29.48
CA LEU A 199 5.18 -6.14 -30.20
C LEU A 199 4.44 -7.10 -29.27
N TRP A 200 3.12 -6.91 -29.17
CA TRP A 200 2.23 -7.71 -28.33
C TRP A 200 1.34 -8.61 -29.19
N PRO A 201 0.93 -9.79 -28.69
CA PRO A 201 -0.14 -10.57 -29.31
C PRO A 201 -1.42 -9.75 -29.47
N GLU A 202 -2.23 -10.06 -30.48
CA GLU A 202 -3.49 -9.34 -30.76
C GLU A 202 -4.50 -9.44 -29.60
N ALA A 203 -4.51 -10.58 -28.88
CA ALA A 203 -5.38 -10.82 -27.75
C ALA A 203 -4.56 -10.99 -26.46
N LEU A 204 -4.61 -9.99 -25.59
CA LEU A 204 -4.12 -10.08 -24.22
C LEU A 204 -5.30 -9.92 -23.26
N PRO A 205 -5.34 -10.69 -22.16
CA PRO A 205 -6.36 -10.48 -21.15
C PRO A 205 -6.15 -9.15 -20.42
N ASP A 206 -7.25 -8.51 -20.02
CA ASP A 206 -7.23 -7.17 -19.44
C ASP A 206 -6.40 -7.08 -18.16
N GLU A 207 -5.71 -5.95 -18.00
CA GLU A 207 -4.98 -5.59 -16.79
C GLU A 207 -5.36 -4.16 -16.39
N PHE A 208 -5.86 -4.02 -15.16
CA PHE A 208 -6.39 -2.77 -14.63
C PHE A 208 -5.47 -2.20 -13.56
N LEU A 209 -4.90 -1.02 -13.79
CA LEU A 209 -4.13 -0.27 -12.80
C LEU A 209 -5.07 0.59 -11.96
N VAL A 210 -5.07 0.39 -10.65
CA VAL A 210 -5.88 1.16 -9.69
C VAL A 210 -4.97 2.12 -8.94
N VAL A 211 -5.07 3.41 -9.26
CA VAL A 211 -4.36 4.49 -8.57
C VAL A 211 -5.32 5.20 -7.61
N ASP A 212 -4.83 5.58 -6.45
CA ASP A 212 -5.67 6.13 -5.38
C ASP A 212 -4.83 6.91 -4.37
N TRP A 213 -5.53 7.68 -3.54
CA TRP A 213 -4.92 8.56 -2.55
C TRP A 213 -3.99 7.85 -1.56
N ARG A 214 -4.32 6.63 -1.15
CA ARG A 214 -3.51 5.86 -0.20
C ARG A 214 -2.22 5.35 -0.85
N THR A 215 -2.24 4.99 -2.13
CA THR A 215 -1.01 4.69 -2.89
C THR A 215 -0.10 5.92 -2.94
N LEU A 216 -0.67 7.09 -3.25
CA LEU A 216 0.05 8.36 -3.31
C LEU A 216 0.75 8.68 -1.98
N ARG A 217 0.08 8.47 -0.84
CA ARG A 217 0.70 8.66 0.49
C ARG A 217 1.82 7.67 0.82
N GLN A 218 1.88 6.54 0.13
CA GLN A 218 2.91 5.52 0.29
C GLN A 218 3.92 5.51 -0.87
N VAL A 219 3.90 6.53 -1.73
CA VAL A 219 4.65 6.53 -3.00
C VAL A 219 6.16 6.40 -2.81
N GLN A 220 6.72 6.81 -1.67
CA GLN A 220 8.13 6.57 -1.34
C GLN A 220 8.50 5.07 -1.42
N TRP A 221 7.63 4.18 -0.93
CA TRP A 221 7.88 2.74 -0.93
C TRP A 221 7.64 2.15 -2.31
N VAL A 222 6.63 2.65 -3.02
CA VAL A 222 6.40 2.32 -4.42
C VAL A 222 7.65 2.62 -5.24
N ARG A 223 8.19 3.83 -5.09
CA ARG A 223 9.39 4.30 -5.79
C ARG A 223 10.63 3.53 -5.38
N PHE A 224 10.80 3.21 -4.10
CA PHE A 224 11.89 2.37 -3.61
C PHE A 224 11.96 1.04 -4.37
N PHE A 225 10.82 0.36 -4.51
CA PHE A 225 10.78 -0.90 -5.26
C PHE A 225 10.96 -0.65 -6.76
N ALA A 226 10.36 0.39 -7.34
CA ALA A 226 10.54 0.75 -8.75
C ALA A 226 12.02 0.99 -9.13
N ARG A 227 12.77 1.57 -8.20
CA ARG A 227 14.19 1.90 -8.36
C ARG A 227 15.11 0.78 -7.90
N TRP A 228 14.58 -0.38 -7.53
CA TRP A 228 15.41 -1.52 -7.17
C TRP A 228 16.06 -2.11 -8.43
N ARG A 229 17.35 -1.84 -8.61
CA ARG A 229 18.09 -2.42 -9.72
C ARG A 229 18.43 -3.88 -9.45
N LEU A 230 18.24 -4.75 -10.43
CA LEU A 230 18.57 -6.18 -10.31
C LEU A 230 20.08 -6.43 -10.22
N ASP A 231 20.88 -5.57 -10.85
CA ASP A 231 22.35 -5.63 -10.88
C ASP A 231 23.03 -4.86 -9.74
N ALA A 232 22.41 -3.79 -9.22
CA ALA A 232 23.02 -2.86 -8.27
C ALA A 232 22.28 -2.71 -6.92
N GLY A 233 21.09 -3.29 -6.78
CA GLY A 233 20.27 -3.16 -5.56
C GLY A 233 19.50 -1.83 -5.46
N PRO A 234 19.06 -1.43 -4.26
CA PRO A 234 18.18 -0.27 -4.06
C PRO A 234 18.88 1.05 -4.41
N GLN A 235 18.19 1.95 -5.12
CA GLN A 235 18.75 3.24 -5.57
C GLN A 235 18.13 4.46 -4.83
N GLY A 236 17.52 4.26 -3.66
CA GLY A 236 16.83 5.31 -2.89
C GLY A 236 15.31 5.33 -3.09
N GLN A 237 14.61 6.11 -2.26
CA GLN A 237 13.14 6.08 -2.15
C GLN A 237 12.42 7.44 -2.27
N GLY A 238 13.17 8.53 -2.47
CA GLY A 238 12.64 9.90 -2.42
C GLY A 238 12.22 10.34 -1.00
N THR A 239 11.74 11.56 -0.89
CA THR A 239 11.29 12.20 0.36
C THR A 239 9.83 12.59 0.27
N ILE A 240 9.05 12.20 1.27
CA ILE A 240 7.65 12.62 1.44
C ILE A 240 7.36 12.94 2.90
N GLU A 241 6.63 14.02 3.13
CA GLU A 241 6.11 14.44 4.43
C GLU A 241 4.58 14.50 4.37
N THR A 242 3.88 14.00 5.39
CA THR A 242 2.42 14.13 5.47
C THR A 242 2.06 15.50 6.04
N LEU A 243 1.14 16.19 5.39
CA LEU A 243 0.58 17.47 5.83
C LEU A 243 -0.80 17.24 6.45
N GLN A 244 -1.12 18.05 7.46
CA GLN A 244 -2.47 18.14 8.03
C GLN A 244 -3.05 19.52 7.70
N PRO A 245 -3.94 19.61 6.70
CA PRO A 245 -4.68 20.84 6.42
C PRO A 245 -5.49 21.34 7.62
N PRO A 246 -5.73 22.66 7.74
CA PRO A 246 -5.32 23.71 6.81
C PRO A 246 -3.82 24.02 6.89
N VAL A 247 -3.19 24.26 5.73
CA VAL A 247 -1.78 24.64 5.65
C VAL A 247 -1.63 26.15 5.50
N GLN A 248 -0.55 26.72 6.03
CA GLN A 248 -0.24 28.14 5.84
C GLN A 248 0.66 28.30 4.62
N LEU A 249 0.09 28.87 3.56
CA LEU A 249 0.75 29.09 2.27
C LEU A 249 0.88 30.59 1.97
N ASP A 250 2.08 31.04 1.67
CA ASP A 250 2.31 32.31 0.98
C ASP A 250 2.20 32.08 -0.53
N GLU A 251 1.02 32.35 -1.09
CA GLU A 251 0.75 32.11 -2.52
C GLU A 251 1.60 32.96 -3.45
N GLN A 252 2.02 34.15 -3.03
CA GLN A 252 2.82 35.05 -3.87
C GLN A 252 4.26 34.54 -4.01
N ARG A 253 4.83 34.03 -2.91
CA ARG A 253 6.21 33.55 -2.87
C ARG A 253 6.35 32.04 -3.05
N GLY A 254 5.26 31.28 -2.97
CA GLY A 254 5.28 29.82 -3.02
C GLY A 254 6.01 29.22 -1.83
N LEU A 255 5.73 29.71 -0.62
CA LEU A 255 6.36 29.24 0.61
C LEU A 255 5.31 28.58 1.51
N LEU A 256 5.53 27.32 1.85
CA LEU A 256 4.68 26.55 2.75
C LEU A 256 5.28 26.53 4.16
N GLN A 257 4.49 26.81 5.18
CA GLN A 257 4.90 26.59 6.57
C GLN A 257 4.52 25.16 6.99
N THR A 258 5.51 24.37 7.35
CA THR A 258 5.36 23.05 7.96
C THR A 258 5.85 23.08 9.41
N PRO A 259 5.52 22.07 10.23
CA PRO A 259 6.12 21.93 11.55
C PRO A 259 7.65 21.81 11.51
N SER A 260 8.19 21.31 10.39
CA SER A 260 9.62 21.13 10.13
C SER A 260 10.33 22.43 9.67
N GLY A 261 9.58 23.45 9.23
CA GLY A 261 10.12 24.75 8.84
C GLY A 261 9.37 25.38 7.67
N THR A 262 9.96 26.40 7.05
CA THR A 262 9.43 26.97 5.79
C THR A 262 10.02 26.22 4.61
N VAL A 263 9.17 25.68 3.73
CA VAL A 263 9.58 24.93 2.53
C VAL A 263 9.17 25.67 1.26
N PRO A 264 10.09 25.93 0.30
CA PRO A 264 9.74 26.44 -1.02
C PRO A 264 9.01 25.39 -1.85
N LEU A 265 7.92 25.79 -2.51
CA LEU A 265 7.11 24.93 -3.35
C LEU A 265 7.44 25.10 -4.83
N LEU A 266 7.68 24.01 -5.53
CA LEU A 266 7.74 23.97 -7.00
C LEU A 266 6.33 23.99 -7.59
N SER A 267 5.41 23.23 -6.99
CA SER A 267 3.98 23.28 -7.32
C SER A 267 3.10 22.99 -6.12
N ILE A 268 1.82 23.33 -6.27
CA ILE A 268 0.75 22.89 -5.40
C ILE A 268 -0.42 22.36 -6.23
N ASP A 269 -1.01 21.27 -5.77
CA ASP A 269 -2.21 20.66 -6.31
C ASP A 269 -3.24 20.56 -5.19
N ILE A 270 -4.36 21.26 -5.33
CA ILE A 270 -5.48 21.20 -4.38
C ILE A 270 -6.63 20.47 -5.06
N LEU A 271 -7.00 19.33 -4.49
CA LEU A 271 -7.99 18.40 -5.02
C LEU A 271 -9.28 18.52 -4.21
N ASP A 272 -10.35 18.87 -4.91
CA ASP A 272 -11.74 18.86 -4.43
C ASP A 272 -12.55 17.82 -5.24
N ARG A 273 -13.83 17.60 -4.90
CA ARG A 273 -14.64 16.53 -5.55
C ARG A 273 -14.73 16.67 -7.07
N ASP A 274 -14.92 17.90 -7.54
CA ASP A 274 -15.16 18.20 -8.96
C ASP A 274 -14.18 19.26 -9.49
N ALA A 275 -13.15 19.59 -8.71
CA ALA A 275 -12.21 20.65 -9.05
C ALA A 275 -10.77 20.25 -8.69
N HIS A 276 -9.85 20.71 -9.53
CA HIS A 276 -8.42 20.59 -9.33
C HIS A 276 -7.81 21.97 -9.55
N TYR A 277 -7.27 22.55 -8.48
CA TYR A 277 -6.50 23.77 -8.57
C TYR A 277 -5.01 23.42 -8.61
N HIS A 278 -4.31 24.01 -9.57
CA HIS A 278 -2.88 23.79 -9.76
C HIS A 278 -2.17 25.15 -9.87
N ASN A 279 -1.07 25.31 -9.14
CA ASN A 279 -0.19 26.46 -9.28
C ASN A 279 1.28 26.03 -9.22
N GLN A 280 2.17 26.80 -9.83
CA GLN A 280 3.61 26.54 -9.89
C GLN A 280 4.42 27.80 -9.60
N TRP A 281 5.58 27.61 -8.98
CA TRP A 281 6.55 28.68 -8.73
C TRP A 281 7.92 28.30 -9.28
N ARG A 282 8.72 29.33 -9.58
CA ARG A 282 10.09 29.15 -10.07
C ARG A 282 11.08 29.27 -8.92
N HIS A 283 11.33 28.14 -8.25
CA HIS A 283 12.43 27.99 -7.30
C HIS A 283 13.48 27.02 -7.86
N PRO A 284 14.78 27.21 -7.54
CA PRO A 284 15.83 26.29 -8.00
C PRO A 284 15.69 24.89 -7.38
N GLU A 285 15.19 24.84 -6.14
CA GLU A 285 14.89 23.62 -5.41
C GLU A 285 13.63 23.85 -4.58
N GLY A 286 12.89 22.77 -4.31
CA GLY A 286 11.67 22.82 -3.52
C GLY A 286 10.91 21.50 -3.60
N ALA A 287 9.69 21.52 -3.09
CA ALA A 287 8.82 20.36 -3.05
C ALA A 287 7.49 20.60 -3.76
N HIS A 288 6.80 19.52 -4.09
CA HIS A 288 5.44 19.54 -4.61
C HIS A 288 4.46 19.23 -3.49
N ALA A 289 3.47 20.09 -3.29
CA ALA A 289 2.41 19.87 -2.32
C ALA A 289 1.16 19.32 -3.03
N VAL A 290 0.60 18.23 -2.54
CA VAL A 290 -0.70 17.71 -3.00
C VAL A 290 -1.64 17.66 -1.81
N ILE A 291 -2.74 18.40 -1.87
CA ILE A 291 -3.72 18.56 -0.81
C ILE A 291 -5.05 17.99 -1.29
N ASN A 292 -5.59 17.02 -0.56
CA ASN A 292 -6.94 16.50 -0.78
C ASN A 292 -7.88 17.11 0.28
N ASN A 293 -8.65 18.11 -0.15
CA ASN A 293 -9.63 18.78 0.70
C ASN A 293 -10.81 17.87 1.08
N VAL A 294 -11.10 16.85 0.27
CA VAL A 294 -12.24 15.94 0.48
C VAL A 294 -12.04 15.09 1.74
N ASN A 295 -10.82 14.63 2.01
CA ASN A 295 -10.50 13.82 3.19
C ASN A 295 -9.63 14.56 4.22
N GLY A 296 -9.31 15.84 3.99
CA GLY A 296 -8.53 16.66 4.92
C GLY A 296 -7.09 16.15 5.10
N GLN A 297 -6.47 15.68 4.03
CA GLN A 297 -5.10 15.16 4.04
C GLN A 297 -4.25 15.91 3.02
N GLY A 298 -2.94 16.02 3.28
CA GLY A 298 -2.00 16.50 2.28
C GLY A 298 -0.67 15.77 2.37
N VAL A 299 0.13 15.95 1.34
CA VAL A 299 1.51 15.47 1.29
C VAL A 299 2.41 16.51 0.63
N LEU A 300 3.67 16.53 1.07
CA LEU A 300 4.75 17.28 0.48
C LEU A 300 5.78 16.28 -0.03
N MET A 301 6.17 16.34 -1.29
CA MET A 301 7.07 15.35 -1.88
C MET A 301 8.09 15.99 -2.83
N ASP A 302 9.22 15.31 -3.05
CA ASP A 302 10.18 15.74 -4.06
C ASP A 302 9.68 15.50 -5.50
N SER A 303 10.39 16.05 -6.49
CA SER A 303 10.05 15.90 -7.90
C SER A 303 10.16 14.47 -8.41
N ASP A 304 10.99 13.61 -7.81
CA ASP A 304 11.10 12.20 -8.21
C ASP A 304 9.80 11.46 -7.89
N LEU A 305 9.26 11.66 -6.68
CA LEU A 305 7.97 11.07 -6.28
C LEU A 305 6.78 11.67 -7.02
N TYR A 306 6.78 12.99 -7.20
CA TYR A 306 5.68 13.70 -7.88
C TYR A 306 5.48 13.20 -9.32
N GLN A 307 6.55 12.86 -10.03
CA GLN A 307 6.50 12.42 -11.44
C GLN A 307 6.08 10.96 -11.63
N THR A 308 5.86 10.20 -10.55
CA THR A 308 5.48 8.79 -10.66
C THR A 308 4.06 8.61 -11.23
N MET A 309 3.83 7.49 -11.92
CA MET A 309 2.49 7.15 -12.43
C MET A 309 1.43 7.12 -11.32
N ALA A 310 1.78 6.66 -10.12
CA ALA A 310 0.88 6.64 -8.97
C ALA A 310 0.32 8.02 -8.60
N VAL A 311 1.13 9.07 -8.77
CA VAL A 311 0.73 10.46 -8.53
C VAL A 311 0.06 11.02 -9.77
N GLN A 312 0.77 11.01 -10.90
CA GLN A 312 0.34 11.70 -12.11
C GLN A 312 -0.95 11.12 -12.71
N MET A 313 -1.20 9.81 -12.62
CA MET A 313 -2.47 9.25 -13.07
C MET A 313 -3.63 9.55 -12.12
N LEU A 314 -3.35 9.75 -10.83
CA LEU A 314 -4.39 10.13 -9.88
C LEU A 314 -4.80 11.59 -10.06
N ILE A 315 -3.84 12.50 -10.16
CA ILE A 315 -4.10 13.95 -10.11
C ILE A 315 -4.06 14.66 -11.46
N GLY A 316 -3.37 14.09 -12.45
CA GLY A 316 -3.19 14.71 -13.77
C GLY A 316 -4.39 14.49 -14.70
N ASP A 317 -4.31 15.07 -15.89
CA ASP A 317 -5.29 14.88 -16.97
C ASP A 317 -5.19 13.44 -17.53
N PRO A 318 -6.26 12.62 -17.45
CA PRO A 318 -6.27 11.28 -18.02
C PRO A 318 -5.90 11.22 -19.51
N ALA A 319 -6.19 12.27 -20.28
CA ALA A 319 -5.89 12.33 -21.72
C ALA A 319 -4.38 12.19 -22.01
N ALA A 320 -3.52 12.59 -21.07
CA ALA A 320 -2.06 12.45 -21.20
C ALA A 320 -1.59 10.97 -21.26
N PHE A 321 -2.43 10.02 -20.85
CA PHE A 321 -2.10 8.60 -20.78
C PHE A 321 -2.79 7.75 -21.87
N GLU A 322 -3.68 8.34 -22.68
CA GLU A 322 -4.47 7.66 -23.73
C GLU A 322 -3.67 6.79 -24.71
N PRO A 323 -2.42 7.12 -25.09
CA PRO A 323 -1.63 6.24 -25.95
C PRO A 323 -1.32 4.86 -25.34
N HIS A 324 -1.39 4.74 -24.02
CA HIS A 324 -0.96 3.56 -23.27
C HIS A 324 -2.04 3.00 -22.35
N PHE A 325 -3.02 3.82 -21.98
CA PHE A 325 -4.06 3.51 -21.03
C PHE A 325 -5.41 4.02 -21.49
N GLU A 326 -6.46 3.36 -21.04
CA GLU A 326 -7.83 3.83 -21.14
C GLU A 326 -8.37 4.03 -19.72
N LEU A 327 -8.92 5.21 -19.43
CA LEU A 327 -9.61 5.45 -18.17
C LEU A 327 -10.96 4.70 -18.19
N VAL A 328 -11.12 3.75 -17.29
CA VAL A 328 -12.33 2.91 -17.21
C VAL A 328 -13.27 3.41 -16.12
N VAL A 329 -12.71 3.83 -14.98
CA VAL A 329 -13.48 4.36 -13.86
C VAL A 329 -12.80 5.61 -13.34
N ASP A 330 -13.54 6.72 -13.28
CA ASP A 330 -13.09 7.95 -12.66
C ASP A 330 -13.87 8.22 -11.37
N ARG A 331 -13.15 8.18 -10.24
CA ARG A 331 -13.63 8.57 -8.91
C ARG A 331 -12.64 9.54 -8.27
N PHE A 332 -12.09 10.45 -9.07
CA PHE A 332 -11.25 11.54 -8.60
C PHE A 332 -11.91 12.30 -7.42
N PRO A 333 -11.14 12.71 -6.39
CA PRO A 333 -9.71 12.44 -6.16
C PRO A 333 -9.44 11.15 -5.38
N ALA A 334 -10.45 10.32 -5.11
CA ALA A 334 -10.30 9.12 -4.28
C ALA A 334 -9.54 8.01 -5.00
N ALA A 335 -9.96 7.67 -6.23
CA ALA A 335 -9.34 6.63 -7.04
C ALA A 335 -9.65 6.79 -8.52
N ARG A 336 -8.78 6.24 -9.37
CA ARG A 336 -8.99 6.05 -10.80
C ARG A 336 -8.54 4.67 -11.22
N VAL A 337 -9.26 4.09 -12.19
CA VAL A 337 -8.94 2.78 -12.75
C VAL A 337 -8.64 2.91 -14.23
N TYR A 338 -7.47 2.42 -14.62
CA TYR A 338 -6.99 2.45 -16.00
C TYR A 338 -6.80 1.05 -16.53
N ARG A 339 -7.27 0.77 -17.76
CA ARG A 339 -6.94 -0.44 -18.50
C ARG A 339 -5.72 -0.18 -19.38
N ALA A 340 -4.75 -1.08 -19.38
CA ALA A 340 -3.62 -1.00 -20.31
C ALA A 340 -4.09 -1.29 -21.76
N ARG A 341 -3.69 -0.44 -22.72
CA ARG A 341 -3.95 -0.62 -24.16
C ARG A 341 -2.81 -1.31 -24.83
#